data_AF-A0A936T459-F1
#
_entry.id   AF-A0A936T459-F1
#
_cell.length_a   1.000
_cell.length_b   1.000
_cell.length_c   1.000
_cell.angle_alpha   90.00
_cell.angle_beta   90.00
_cell.angle_gamma   90.00
#
_symmetry.space_group_name_H-M   'P 1'
#
loop_
_entity.id
_entity.type
_entity.pdbx_description
1 polymer ?
#
loop_
_entity_poly.entity_id
_entity_poly.type
_entity_poly.pdbx_seq_one_letter_code
_entity_poly.pdbx_strand_id
1 'polypeptide(L)' 'MIAPITGATIGSVGIEMHPANGIIYACTNDAIPVLYAIDPITGAATSIGTGMGHVGECNNLAAPWLPVACLDAL' A
#
# COMPACT_ATOMS: atom_id res chain seq x y z
N MET A 1 9.01 -18.91 -5.78
CA MET A 1 9.78 -17.75 -6.31
C MET A 1 8.93 -16.53 -6.09
N ILE A 2 9.47 -15.46 -5.51
CA ILE A 2 8.77 -14.18 -5.32
C ILE A 2 9.09 -13.31 -6.54
N ALA A 3 8.06 -12.82 -7.23
CA ALA A 3 8.23 -11.93 -8.38
C ALA A 3 8.64 -10.51 -7.91
N PRO A 4 9.55 -9.81 -8.63
CA PRO A 4 9.88 -8.43 -8.31
C PRO A 4 8.68 -7.50 -8.58
N ILE A 5 8.59 -6.39 -7.85
CA ILE A 5 7.57 -5.36 -8.09
C ILE A 5 7.83 -4.70 -9.45
N THR A 6 6.76 -4.51 -10.24
CA THR A 6 6.81 -3.84 -11.55
C THR A 6 5.73 -2.76 -11.65
N GLY A 7 5.97 -1.75 -12.49
CA GLY A 7 5.01 -0.65 -12.73
C GLY A 7 5.04 0.47 -11.68
N ALA A 8 5.87 0.35 -10.64
CA ALA A 8 6.11 1.39 -9.64
C ALA A 8 7.55 1.34 -9.14
N THR A 9 8.11 2.50 -8.77
CA THR A 9 9.37 2.58 -8.03
C THR A 9 9.04 2.78 -6.55
N ILE A 10 9.36 1.80 -5.71
CA ILE A 10 9.10 1.85 -4.27
C ILE A 10 10.43 2.18 -3.58
N GLY A 11 10.57 3.41 -3.08
CA GLY A 11 11.82 3.94 -2.55
C GLY A 11 12.09 3.64 -1.06
N SER A 12 11.07 3.30 -0.26
CA SER A 12 11.18 3.07 1.20
C SER A 12 9.97 2.32 1.76
N VAL A 13 10.06 1.88 3.02
CA VAL A 13 9.31 0.73 3.62
C VAL A 13 7.88 1.06 4.09
N GLY A 14 7.02 1.55 3.20
CA GLY A 14 5.58 1.45 3.43
C GLY A 14 4.99 0.26 2.66
N ILE A 15 5.16 -0.97 3.16
CA ILE A 15 4.55 -2.18 2.59
C ILE A 15 3.89 -3.02 3.68
N GLU A 16 2.66 -3.46 3.44
CA GLU A 16 1.94 -4.32 4.39
C GLU A 16 0.96 -5.22 3.63
N MET A 17 0.87 -6.49 4.04
CA MET A 17 -0.20 -7.37 3.58
C MET A 17 -1.42 -7.19 4.46
N HIS A 18 -2.56 -6.85 3.87
CA HIS A 18 -3.78 -6.72 4.62
C HIS A 18 -4.33 -8.12 4.98
N PRO A 19 -4.52 -8.42 6.27
CA PRO A 19 -4.77 -9.79 6.72
C PRO A 19 -6.16 -10.33 6.34
N ALA A 20 -7.15 -9.45 6.19
CA ALA A 20 -8.51 -9.86 5.82
C ALA A 20 -8.68 -10.24 4.33
N ASN A 21 -7.91 -9.63 3.42
CA ASN A 21 -8.10 -9.80 1.98
C ASN A 21 -6.85 -10.33 1.25
N GLY A 22 -5.70 -10.43 1.93
CA GLY A 22 -4.45 -10.94 1.37
C GLY A 22 -3.76 -10.02 0.36
N ILE A 23 -4.27 -8.79 0.16
CA ILE A 23 -3.69 -7.82 -0.77
C ILE A 23 -2.45 -7.21 -0.12
N ILE A 24 -1.36 -7.11 -0.88
CA ILE A 24 -0.17 -6.37 -0.48
C ILE A 24 -0.36 -4.92 -0.91
N TYR A 25 -0.32 -4.00 0.04
CA TYR A 25 -0.34 -2.57 -0.23
C TYR A 25 1.06 -2.00 -0.12
N ALA A 26 1.41 -1.10 -1.04
CA ALA A 26 2.66 -0.34 -1.00
C ALA A 26 2.42 1.13 -1.32
N CYS A 27 3.25 2.01 -0.79
CA CYS A 27 3.20 3.43 -1.09
C CYS A 27 4.55 3.99 -1.59
N THR A 28 4.49 5.08 -2.35
CA THR A 28 5.68 5.77 -2.85
C THR A 28 6.16 6.88 -1.89
N ASN A 29 7.40 7.30 -2.08
CA ASN A 29 8.04 8.38 -1.31
C ASN A 29 7.89 9.76 -1.98
N ASP A 30 6.94 9.93 -2.89
CA ASP A 30 6.66 11.20 -3.54
C ASP A 30 6.08 12.23 -2.55
N ALA A 31 6.18 13.52 -2.88
CA ALA A 31 5.58 14.60 -2.08
C ALA A 31 4.06 14.42 -1.87
N ILE A 32 3.40 13.76 -2.83
CA ILE A 32 2.04 13.24 -2.71
C ILE A 32 2.13 11.73 -2.92
N PRO A 33 2.12 10.91 -1.86
CA PRO A 33 2.32 9.47 -2.00
C PRO A 33 1.15 8.83 -2.75
N VAL A 34 1.50 7.89 -3.62
CA VAL A 34 0.54 7.05 -4.35
C VAL A 34 0.44 5.71 -3.63
N LEU A 35 -0.79 5.23 -3.43
CA LEU A 35 -1.06 3.90 -2.89
C LEU A 35 -1.23 2.90 -4.03
N TYR A 36 -0.54 1.77 -3.92
CA TYR A 36 -0.57 0.66 -4.86
C TYR A 36 -1.09 -0.60 -4.18
N ALA A 37 -1.87 -1.38 -4.92
CA ALA A 37 -2.10 -2.80 -4.66
C ALA A 37 -1.12 -3.63 -5.50
N ILE A 38 -0.46 -4.59 -4.88
CA ILE A 38 0.52 -5.48 -5.50
C ILE A 38 -0.07 -6.89 -5.57
N ASP A 39 -0.06 -7.48 -6.77
CA ASP A 39 -0.32 -8.90 -6.96
C ASP A 39 0.86 -9.72 -6.40
N PRO A 40 0.66 -10.56 -5.37
CA PRO A 40 1.75 -11.32 -4.74
C PRO A 40 2.33 -12.43 -5.64
N ILE A 41 1.63 -12.84 -6.69
CA ILE A 41 2.08 -13.86 -7.64
C ILE A 41 2.91 -13.23 -8.76
N THR A 42 2.45 -12.12 -9.34
CA THR A 42 3.08 -11.51 -10.51
C THR A 42 3.98 -10.31 -10.20
N GLY A 43 3.82 -9.69 -9.04
CA GLY A 43 4.52 -8.45 -8.67
C GLY A 43 3.97 -7.20 -9.37
N ALA A 44 2.85 -7.29 -10.10
CA ALA A 44 2.25 -6.14 -10.78
C ALA A 44 1.69 -5.15 -9.76
N ALA A 45 2.15 -3.89 -9.81
CA ALA A 45 1.61 -2.80 -9.01
C ALA A 45 0.49 -2.05 -9.74
N THR A 46 -0.66 -1.93 -9.10
CA THR A 46 -1.82 -1.17 -9.60
C THR A 46 -2.08 0.02 -8.68
N SER A 47 -2.08 1.25 -9.23
CA SER A 47 -2.40 2.45 -8.45
C SER A 47 -3.87 2.44 -8.05
N ILE A 48 -4.16 2.60 -6.76
CA ILE A 48 -5.52 2.57 -6.21
C ILE A 48 -5.92 3.87 -5.52
N GLY A 49 -5.01 4.83 -5.41
CA GLY A 49 -5.33 6.15 -4.89
C GLY A 49 -4.10 7.03 -4.70
N THR A 50 -4.34 8.32 -4.51
CA THR A 50 -3.32 9.32 -4.14
C THR A 50 -3.80 10.11 -2.94
N GLY A 51 -2.87 10.77 -2.24
CA GLY A 51 -3.24 11.74 -1.21
C GLY A 51 -3.94 11.12 -0.01
N MET A 52 -3.30 10.12 0.61
CA MET A 52 -3.77 9.42 1.84
C MET A 52 -3.84 10.32 3.09
N GLY A 53 -3.92 11.65 2.94
CA GLY A 53 -3.89 12.61 4.04
C GLY A 53 -2.53 12.73 4.76
N HIS A 54 -1.53 11.96 4.33
CA HIS A 54 -0.16 12.05 4.85
C HIS A 54 0.65 13.07 4.05
N VAL A 55 1.41 13.92 4.75
CA VAL A 55 2.31 14.89 4.14
C VAL A 55 3.74 14.37 4.31
N GLY A 56 4.45 14.15 3.20
CA GLY A 56 5.84 13.65 3.20
C GLY A 56 5.98 12.17 2.80
N GLU A 57 7.17 11.63 3.00
CA GLU A 57 7.53 10.26 2.58
C GLU A 57 6.68 9.20 3.29
N CYS A 58 6.10 8.30 2.53
CA CYS A 58 5.41 7.14 3.08
C CYS A 58 6.41 6.01 3.35
N ASN A 59 6.84 5.89 4.60
CA ASN A 59 7.85 4.93 5.05
C ASN A 59 7.33 3.91 6.07
N ASN A 60 6.02 3.91 6.33
CA ASN A 60 5.33 2.91 7.14
C ASN A 60 3.87 2.81 6.68
N LEU A 61 3.36 1.60 6.57
CA LEU A 61 1.98 1.32 6.22
C LEU A 61 1.42 0.33 7.25
N ALA A 62 0.24 0.61 7.80
CA ALA A 62 -0.42 -0.29 8.72
C ALA A 62 -1.84 -0.56 8.20
N ALA A 63 -2.10 -1.80 7.82
CA ALA A 63 -3.43 -2.29 7.58
C ALA A 63 -4.00 -2.79 8.92
N PRO A 64 -5.14 -2.26 9.41
CA PRO A 64 -5.71 -2.74 10.65
C PRO A 64 -6.09 -4.22 10.52
N TRP A 65 -5.66 -5.01 11.50
CA TRP A 65 -5.94 -6.45 11.56
C TRP A 65 -7.37 -6.78 11.96
N LEU A 66 -8.07 -5.79 12.52
CA LEU A 66 -9.44 -5.88 12.98
C LEU A 66 -10.24 -4.74 12.34
N PRO A 67 -11.54 -4.93 12.09
CA PRO A 67 -12.44 -3.84 11.70
C PRO A 67 -12.29 -2.66 12.66
N VAL A 68 -12.19 -1.45 12.10
CA VAL A 68 -12.06 -0.22 12.88
C VAL A 68 -13.39 0.50 12.76
N ALA A 69 -14.24 0.37 13.78
CA ALA A 69 -15.64 0.81 13.72
C ALA A 69 -15.82 2.29 13.32
N CYS A 70 -14.86 3.17 13.62
CA CYS A 70 -14.93 4.57 13.21
C CYS A 70 -14.55 4.82 11.74
N LEU A 71 -13.91 3.86 11.07
CA LEU A 71 -13.54 3.90 9.64
C LEU A 71 -14.53 3.11 8.78
N ASP A 72 -15.09 2.02 9.29
CA ASP A 72 -16.03 1.17 8.54
C ASP A 72 -17.45 1.77 8.42
N ALA A 73 -17.72 2.87 9.12
CA ALA A 73 -18.99 3.58 9.12
C ALA A 73 -18.99 4.83 8.19
N LEU A 74 -17.86 5.11 7.52
CA LEU A 74 -17.70 6.19 6.53
C LEU A 74 -18.05 5.70 5.12
#